data_AF-A0A6C0EYY4-F1
#
_entry.id   AF-A0A6C0EYY4-F1
#
_cell.length_a   1.000
_cell.length_b   1.000
_cell.length_c   1.000
_cell.angle_alpha   90.00
_cell.angle_beta   90.00
_cell.angle_gamma   90.00
#
_symmetry.space_group_name_H-M   'P 1'
#
loop_
_entity.id
_entity.type
_entity.pdbx_description
1 polymer ?
#
loop_
_entity_poly.entity_id
_entity_poly.type
_entity_poly.pdbx_seq_one_letter_code
_entity_poly.pdbx_strand_id
1 'polypeptide(L)'
;MSLDLLYNYCTPAKLYFIISLILLAVSFYYDISRKEKDKICLGKLNCKLENKPAFYILNILFILVWAVILNVLCRFGWSKLSWFLFLFPYIILGIAFIAIAVLVISIARSSKK
;
A
#
# COMPACT_ATOMS: atom_id res chain seq x y z
N MET A 1 -0.60 -24.19 -8.02
CA MET A 1 -0.05 -23.93 -9.36
C MET A 1 0.42 -22.48 -9.58
N SER A 2 0.03 -21.49 -8.76
CA SER A 2 0.49 -20.09 -8.86
C SER A 2 1.73 -19.74 -8.03
N LEU A 3 2.20 -20.65 -7.16
CA LEU A 3 3.27 -20.37 -6.20
C LEU A 3 4.69 -20.52 -6.79
N ASP A 4 4.86 -21.37 -7.80
CA ASP A 4 6.15 -21.62 -8.46
C ASP A 4 6.61 -20.43 -9.30
N LEU A 5 5.67 -19.62 -9.81
CA LEU A 5 5.97 -18.38 -10.51
C LEU A 5 6.70 -17.39 -9.59
N LEU A 6 6.31 -17.31 -8.31
CA LEU A 6 6.93 -16.45 -7.32
C LEU A 6 8.33 -16.91 -6.90
N TYR A 7 8.71 -18.18 -7.14
CA TYR A 7 10.01 -18.70 -6.73
C TYR A 7 11.16 -18.05 -7.51
N ASN A 8 10.92 -17.68 -8.77
CA ASN A 8 11.93 -17.09 -9.66
C ASN A 8 11.96 -15.54 -9.67
N TYR A 9 11.16 -14.89 -8.82
CA TYR A 9 11.18 -13.44 -8.65
C TYR A 9 12.32 -13.03 -7.71
N CYS A 10 12.87 -11.84 -7.89
CA CYS A 10 13.83 -11.32 -6.93
C CYS A 10 13.18 -11.06 -5.55
N THR A 11 13.98 -11.14 -4.48
CA THR A 11 13.56 -10.87 -3.09
C THR A 11 12.67 -9.63 -2.91
N PRO A 12 13.03 -8.43 -3.43
CA PRO A 12 12.17 -7.24 -3.28
C PRO A 12 10.82 -7.36 -3.98
N ALA A 13 10.77 -8.01 -5.16
CA ALA A 13 9.52 -8.21 -5.91
C ALA A 13 8.60 -9.23 -5.22
N LYS A 14 9.17 -10.31 -4.65
CA LYS A 14 8.41 -11.30 -3.86
C LYS A 14 7.78 -10.66 -2.63
N LEU A 15 8.58 -9.91 -1.86
CA LEU A 15 8.13 -9.26 -0.64
C LEU A 15 7.02 -8.25 -0.93
N TYR A 16 7.20 -7.40 -1.94
CA TYR A 16 6.16 -6.47 -2.37
C TYR A 16 4.85 -7.18 -2.67
N PHE A 17 4.88 -8.22 -3.52
CA PHE A 17 3.68 -8.93 -3.93
C PHE A 17 2.93 -9.58 -2.76
N ILE A 18 3.65 -10.28 -1.88
CA ILE A 18 3.04 -10.97 -0.72
C ILE A 18 2.44 -9.95 0.26
N ILE A 19 3.18 -8.90 0.61
CA ILE A 19 2.72 -7.88 1.55
C ILE A 19 1.50 -7.15 0.99
N SER A 20 1.54 -6.75 -0.28
CA SER A 20 0.42 -6.06 -0.93
C SER A 20 -0.84 -6.95 -1.02
N LEU A 21 -0.69 -8.25 -1.30
CA LEU A 21 -1.81 -9.19 -1.28
C LEU A 21 -2.44 -9.33 0.11
N ILE A 22 -1.61 -9.46 1.16
CA ILE A 22 -2.10 -9.54 2.54
C ILE A 22 -2.87 -8.27 2.91
N LEU A 23 -2.31 -7.10 2.63
CA LEU A 23 -2.95 -5.82 2.92
C LEU A 23 -4.28 -5.65 2.17
N LEU A 24 -4.34 -6.08 0.91
CA LEU A 24 -5.57 -6.02 0.12
C LEU A 24 -6.63 -7.00 0.67
N ALA A 25 -6.23 -8.22 1.05
CA ALA A 25 -7.11 -9.22 1.65
C ALA A 25 -7.67 -8.76 3.00
N VAL A 26 -6.83 -8.18 3.85
CA VAL A 26 -7.24 -7.56 5.12
C VAL A 26 -8.23 -6.42 4.87
N SER A 27 -7.95 -5.55 3.89
CA SER A 27 -8.83 -4.45 3.52
C SER A 27 -10.18 -4.93 3.00
N PHE A 28 -10.20 -6.01 2.22
CA PHE A 28 -11.43 -6.65 1.72
C PHE A 28 -12.24 -7.29 2.86
N TYR A 29 -11.57 -7.97 3.80
CA TYR A 29 -12.22 -8.53 4.99
C TYR A 29 -12.89 -7.44 5.83
N TYR A 30 -12.20 -6.32 6.06
CA TYR A 30 -12.78 -5.18 6.78
C TYR A 30 -13.96 -4.53 6.05
N ASP A 31 -13.94 -4.47 4.71
CA ASP A 31 -15.06 -3.93 3.92
C ASP A 31 -16.30 -4.84 4.02
N ILE A 32 -16.14 -6.16 3.93
CA ILE A 32 -17.26 -7.10 4.11
C ILE A 32 -17.81 -7.06 5.56
N SER A 33 -16.92 -6.92 6.54
CA SER A 33 -17.29 -6.91 7.96
C SER A 33 -18.06 -5.64 8.37
N ARG A 34 -17.86 -4.50 7.68
CA ARG A 34 -18.68 -3.30 7.88
C ARG A 34 -19.93 -3.35 7.00
N LYS A 35 -21.11 -3.33 7.63
CA LYS A 35 -22.43 -3.31 6.94
C LYS A 35 -22.76 -2.02 6.16
N GLU A 36 -21.84 -1.06 6.02
CA GLU A 36 -22.05 0.18 5.25
C GLU A 36 -21.64 -0.02 3.77
N LYS A 37 -22.64 -0.04 2.88
CA LYS A 37 -22.47 -0.41 1.47
C LYS A 37 -21.73 0.63 0.61
N ASP A 38 -21.60 1.88 1.06
CA ASP A 38 -21.24 2.99 0.17
C ASP A 38 -19.98 3.76 0.57
N LYS A 39 -19.24 3.29 1.58
CA LYS A 39 -18.02 3.97 2.02
C LYS A 39 -16.86 3.01 2.26
N ILE A 40 -15.80 3.16 1.47
CA ILE A 40 -14.48 2.62 1.82
C ILE A 40 -13.83 3.69 2.71
N CYS A 41 -14.14 3.65 4.01
CA CYS A 41 -13.61 4.61 5.00
C CYS A 41 -12.33 4.08 5.63
N LEU A 42 -11.17 4.59 5.18
CA LEU A 42 -9.94 4.55 5.98
C LEU A 42 -10.07 5.63 7.09
N GLY A 43 -10.38 5.20 8.32
CA GLY A 43 -10.61 6.12 9.45
C GLY A 43 -11.95 6.86 9.42
N LYS A 44 -11.98 8.12 9.87
CA LYS A 44 -13.19 9.00 9.98
C LYS A 44 -13.54 9.76 8.68
N LEU A 45 -12.89 9.46 7.56
CA LEU A 45 -13.12 10.13 6.28
C LEU A 45 -14.25 9.42 5.52
N ASN A 46 -15.40 10.09 5.37
CA ASN A 46 -16.55 9.60 4.61
C ASN A 46 -16.29 9.75 3.10
N CYS A 47 -15.82 8.70 2.42
CA CYS A 47 -15.63 8.72 0.97
C CYS A 47 -16.67 7.83 0.29
N LYS A 48 -17.52 8.43 -0.54
CA LYS A 48 -18.47 7.73 -1.40
C LYS A 48 -17.69 7.15 -2.58
N LEU A 49 -17.32 5.87 -2.52
CA LEU A 49 -16.71 5.18 -3.65
C LEU A 49 -17.83 4.52 -4.44
N GLU A 50 -18.12 5.07 -5.62
CA GLU A 50 -19.24 4.66 -6.48
C GLU A 50 -19.08 3.22 -6.98
N ASN A 51 -17.84 2.77 -7.18
CA ASN A 51 -17.52 1.43 -7.69
C ASN A 51 -16.47 0.70 -6.83
N LYS A 52 -16.89 0.18 -5.66
CA LYS A 52 -16.05 -0.68 -4.80
C LYS A 52 -15.34 -1.83 -5.54
N PRO A 53 -16.00 -2.65 -6.39
CA PRO A 53 -15.31 -3.77 -7.05
C PRO A 53 -14.25 -3.31 -8.04
N ALA A 54 -14.48 -2.20 -8.75
CA ALA A 54 -13.49 -1.65 -9.69
C ALA A 54 -12.21 -1.23 -8.96
N PHE A 55 -12.33 -0.67 -7.75
CA PHE A 55 -11.18 -0.33 -6.91
C PHE A 55 -10.31 -1.57 -6.60
N TYR A 56 -10.90 -2.67 -6.14
CA TYR A 56 -10.14 -3.88 -5.82
C TYR A 56 -9.46 -4.49 -7.06
N ILE A 57 -10.15 -4.52 -8.20
CA ILE A 57 -9.60 -5.05 -9.46
C ILE A 57 -8.39 -4.21 -9.93
N LEU A 58 -8.52 -2.88 -9.91
CA LEU A 58 -7.43 -1.98 -10.27
C LEU A 58 -6.21 -2.15 -9.35
N ASN A 59 -6.43 -2.35 -8.06
CA ASN A 59 -5.34 -2.62 -7.11
C ASN A 59 -4.63 -3.95 -7.42
N ILE A 60 -5.36 -5.01 -7.75
CA ILE A 60 -4.74 -6.30 -8.14
C ILE A 60 -3.88 -6.12 -9.40
N LEU A 61 -4.39 -5.44 -10.42
CA LEU A 61 -3.64 -5.15 -11.65
C LEU A 61 -2.40 -4.31 -11.34
N PHE A 62 -2.52 -3.29 -10.49
CA PHE A 62 -1.41 -2.46 -10.08
C PHE A 62 -0.32 -3.26 -9.37
N ILE A 63 -0.70 -4.14 -8.43
CA ILE A 63 0.23 -5.01 -7.71
C ILE A 63 1.00 -5.92 -8.68
N LEU A 64 0.31 -6.50 -9.66
CA LEU A 64 0.92 -7.37 -10.68
C LEU A 64 1.92 -6.61 -11.55
N VAL A 65 1.51 -5.46 -12.10
CA VAL A 65 2.36 -4.61 -12.93
C VAL A 65 3.60 -4.17 -12.15
N TRP A 66 3.43 -3.76 -10.89
CA TRP A 66 4.53 -3.29 -10.07
C TRP A 66 5.51 -4.40 -9.69
N ALA A 67 5.00 -5.59 -9.35
CA ALA A 67 5.84 -6.76 -9.09
C ALA A 67 6.69 -7.15 -10.31
N VAL A 68 6.12 -7.03 -11.53
CA VAL A 68 6.88 -7.24 -12.78
C VAL A 68 7.96 -6.17 -12.96
N ILE A 69 7.65 -4.90 -12.76
CA ILE A 69 8.62 -3.80 -12.85
C ILE A 69 9.81 -4.04 -11.92
N LEU A 70 9.55 -4.36 -10.65
CA LEU A 70 10.59 -4.64 -9.65
C LEU A 70 11.45 -5.85 -10.03
N ASN A 71 10.84 -6.89 -10.59
CA ASN A 71 11.52 -8.09 -11.05
C ASN A 71 12.42 -7.81 -12.27
N VAL A 72 11.92 -7.05 -13.25
CA VAL A 72 12.68 -6.64 -14.43
C VAL A 72 13.90 -5.81 -14.00
N LEU A 73 13.70 -4.78 -13.18
CA LEU A 73 14.80 -3.95 -12.63
C LEU A 73 15.88 -4.78 -11.95
N CYS A 74 15.47 -5.77 -11.16
CA CYS A 74 16.43 -6.65 -10.51
C CYS A 74 17.20 -7.52 -11.51
N ARG A 75 16.54 -8.08 -12.53
CA ARG A 75 17.20 -8.88 -13.59
C ARG A 75 18.17 -8.08 -14.44
N PHE A 76 17.94 -6.78 -14.59
CA PHE A 76 18.88 -5.85 -15.24
C PHE A 76 20.12 -5.54 -14.37
N GLY A 77 20.22 -6.07 -13.15
CA GLY A 77 21.33 -5.84 -12.22
C GLY A 77 21.11 -4.67 -11.26
N TRP A 78 19.94 -4.01 -11.32
CA TRP A 78 19.63 -2.82 -10.51
C TRP A 78 18.96 -3.22 -9.20
N SER A 79 19.52 -4.21 -8.51
CA SER A 79 18.98 -4.76 -7.26
C SER A 79 18.84 -3.69 -6.17
N LYS A 80 19.81 -2.77 -6.07
CA LYS A 80 19.77 -1.63 -5.14
C LYS A 80 18.61 -0.67 -5.45
N LEU A 81 18.34 -0.41 -6.74
CA LEU A 81 17.23 0.46 -7.12
C LEU A 81 15.87 -0.21 -6.87
N SER A 82 15.76 -1.53 -7.11
CA SER A 82 14.54 -2.29 -6.79
C SER A 82 14.19 -2.22 -5.29
N TRP A 83 15.20 -2.33 -4.42
CA TRP A 83 15.04 -2.12 -2.98
C TRP A 83 14.67 -0.69 -2.61
N PHE A 84 15.30 0.31 -3.23
CA PHE A 84 14.97 1.71 -3.00
C PHE A 84 13.52 2.02 -3.41
N LEU A 85 13.08 1.53 -4.58
CA LEU A 85 11.72 1.72 -5.09
C LEU A 85 10.67 1.06 -4.18
N PHE A 86 11.00 -0.10 -3.62
CA PHE A 86 10.17 -0.78 -2.63
C PHE A 86 10.05 0.02 -1.32
N LEU A 87 11.16 0.60 -0.82
CA LEU A 87 11.20 1.35 0.45
C LEU A 87 10.64 2.78 0.35
N PHE A 88 10.70 3.39 -0.84
CA PHE A 88 10.29 4.75 -1.11
C PHE A 88 8.91 5.15 -0.51
N PRO A 89 7.81 4.40 -0.72
CA PRO A 89 6.52 4.76 -0.15
C PRO A 89 6.52 4.76 1.39
N TYR A 90 7.26 3.85 2.02
CA TYR A 90 7.33 3.77 3.48
C TYR A 90 8.11 4.94 4.10
N ILE A 91 9.16 5.41 3.41
CA ILE A 91 9.94 6.58 3.85
C ILE A 91 9.06 7.84 3.81
N ILE A 92 8.33 8.06 2.71
CA ILE A 92 7.44 9.22 2.58
C ILE A 92 6.34 9.20 3.64
N LEU A 93 5.71 8.04 3.86
CA LEU A 93 4.69 7.90 4.89
C LEU A 93 5.25 8.18 6.30
N GLY A 94 6.46 7.71 6.59
CA GLY A 94 7.15 8.00 7.86
C GLY A 94 7.38 9.50 8.07
N ILE A 95 7.89 10.19 7.06
CA ILE A 95 8.12 11.66 7.13
C ILE A 95 6.79 12.40 7.28
N ALA A 96 5.77 12.04 6.51
CA ALA A 96 4.44 12.66 6.59
C ALA A 96 3.81 12.47 7.98
N PHE A 97 3.93 11.28 8.57
CA PHE A 97 3.42 11.01 9.90
C PHE A 97 4.10 11.86 10.97
N ILE A 98 5.44 11.98 10.92
CA ILE A 98 6.20 12.85 11.82
C ILE A 98 5.78 14.31 11.65
N ALA A 99 5.64 14.79 10.42
CA ALA A 99 5.22 16.16 10.14
C ALA A 99 3.83 16.45 10.73
N ILE A 100 2.86 15.55 10.52
CA ILE A 100 1.51 15.68 11.09
C ILE A 100 1.57 15.66 12.63
N ALA A 101 2.36 14.76 13.23
CA ALA A 101 2.50 14.69 14.68
C ALA A 101 3.07 16.00 15.26
N VAL A 102 4.10 16.57 14.64
CA VAL A 102 4.69 17.86 15.04
C VAL A 102 3.65 18.99 14.91
N LEU A 103 2.91 19.04 13.80
CA LEU A 103 1.85 20.02 13.59
C LEU A 103 0.76 19.91 14.66
N VAL A 104 0.28 18.71 14.97
CA VAL A 104 -0.73 18.50 16.01
C VAL A 104 -0.22 18.94 17.39
N ILE A 105 1.03 18.62 17.74
CA ILE A 105 1.64 19.08 18.99
C ILE A 105 1.75 20.61 19.03
N SER A 106 2.09 21.25 17.90
CA SER A 106 2.19 22.70 17.81
C SER A 106 0.84 23.39 17.99
N ILE A 107 -0.23 22.86 17.39
CA ILE A 107 -1.61 23.36 17.55
C ILE A 107 -2.09 23.14 18.98
N ALA A 108 -1.83 21.97 19.56
CA ALA A 108 -2.19 21.67 20.94
C ALA A 108 -1.47 22.61 21.94
N ARG A 109 -0.22 22.99 21.67
CA ARG A 109 0.48 24.03 22.44
C ARG A 109 -0.13 25.42 22.25
N SER A 110 -0.53 25.79 21.04
CA SER A 110 -1.15 27.09 20.76
C SER A 110 -2.53 27.24 21.39
N SER A 111 -3.31 26.16 21.55
CA SER A 111 -4.62 26.21 22.20
C SER A 111 -4.56 26.32 23.72
N LYS A 112 -3.41 26.04 24.34
CA LYS A 112 -3.22 26.03 25.80
C LYS A 112 -2.62 27.34 26.35
N LYS A 113 -2.25 28.27 25.46
CA LYS A 113 -1.71 29.60 25.76
C LYS A 113 -2.79 30.63 25.51
#